data_AF-A0A5A4MPG5-F1
#
_entry.id   AF-A0A5A4MPG5-F1
#
_cell.length_a   1.000
_cell.length_b   1.000
_cell.length_c   1.000
_cell.angle_alpha   90.00
_cell.angle_beta   90.00
_cell.angle_gamma   90.00
#
_symmetry.space_group_name_H-M   'P 1'
#
loop_
_entity.id
_entity.type
_entity.pdbx_description
1 polymer ?
#
loop_
_entity_poly.entity_id
_entity_poly.type
_entity_poly.pdbx_seq_one_letter_code
_entity_poly.pdbx_strand_id
1 'polypeptide(L)'
;MARSIYFMAFLVLAMTLFVANGVQGKEICCKELTKPVKCSSDPLCQKLCMEKEKYEDGHCFTILRKCLCMKRCNAKTLATELLA
;
A
#
# COMPACT_ATOMS: atom_id res chain seq x y z
N MET A 1 -30.82 29.23 -1.35
CA MET A 1 -29.94 28.77 -0.25
C MET A 1 -30.08 27.27 0.04
N ALA A 2 -31.27 26.65 -0.07
CA ALA A 2 -31.47 25.21 0.13
C ALA A 2 -30.64 24.29 -0.79
N ARG A 3 -30.43 24.68 -2.06
CA ARG A 3 -29.67 23.91 -3.07
C ARG A 3 -28.21 23.63 -2.66
N SER A 4 -27.63 24.49 -1.83
CA SER A 4 -26.24 24.34 -1.35
C SER A 4 -26.14 23.35 -0.18
N ILE A 5 -27.18 23.27 0.66
CA ILE A 5 -27.22 22.39 1.84
C ILE A 5 -27.26 20.92 1.42
N TYR A 6 -28.03 20.59 0.38
CA TYR A 6 -28.05 19.24 -0.20
C TYR A 6 -26.69 18.81 -0.74
N PHE A 7 -25.94 19.75 -1.33
CA PHE A 7 -24.60 19.48 -1.86
C PHE A 7 -23.60 19.17 -0.73
N MET A 8 -23.66 19.94 0.35
CA MET A 8 -22.81 19.70 1.52
C MET A 8 -23.17 18.38 2.21
N ALA A 9 -24.45 18.06 2.34
CA ALA A 9 -24.88 16.77 2.89
C ALA A 9 -24.40 15.59 2.03
N PHE A 10 -24.44 15.71 0.70
CA PHE A 10 -23.96 14.68 -0.21
C PHE A 10 -22.44 14.48 -0.11
N LEU A 11 -21.67 15.57 0.03
CA LEU A 11 -20.23 15.51 0.24
C LEU A 11 -19.88 14.82 1.56
N VAL A 12 -20.57 15.16 2.64
CA VAL A 12 -20.34 14.52 3.95
C VAL A 12 -20.66 13.02 3.87
N LEU A 13 -21.78 12.63 3.26
CA LEU A 13 -22.14 11.24 3.03
C LEU A 13 -21.08 10.49 2.21
N ALA A 14 -20.60 11.10 1.13
CA ALA A 14 -19.53 10.52 0.31
C ALA A 14 -18.25 10.30 1.13
N MET A 15 -17.81 11.29 1.90
CA MET A 15 -16.62 11.17 2.76
C MET A 15 -16.78 10.07 3.81
N THR A 16 -17.94 9.98 4.46
CA THR A 16 -18.22 8.90 5.42
C THR A 16 -18.24 7.51 4.76
N LEU A 17 -18.75 7.40 3.54
CA LEU A 17 -18.73 6.16 2.75
C LEU A 17 -17.31 5.79 2.32
N PHE A 18 -16.47 6.76 1.95
CA PHE A 18 -15.06 6.50 1.63
C PHE A 18 -14.27 5.99 2.85
N VAL A 19 -14.55 6.56 4.03
CA VAL A 19 -13.96 6.11 5.30
C VAL A 19 -14.47 4.71 5.68
N ALA A 20 -15.78 4.46 5.58
CA ALA A 20 -16.38 3.18 5.94
C ALA A 20 -16.03 2.04 4.97
N ASN A 21 -15.99 2.33 3.66
CA ASN A 21 -15.58 1.37 2.63
C ASN A 21 -14.06 1.17 2.57
N GLY A 22 -13.31 1.80 3.48
CA GLY A 22 -11.91 1.50 3.67
C GLY A 22 -11.16 1.52 2.35
N VAL A 23 -11.11 2.68 1.69
CA VAL A 23 -9.99 2.95 0.76
C VAL A 23 -8.66 3.09 1.53
N GLN A 24 -8.54 2.42 2.69
CA GLN A 24 -7.28 2.02 3.28
C GLN A 24 -6.56 1.23 2.20
N GLY A 25 -5.54 1.87 1.63
CA GLY A 25 -4.64 1.24 0.69
C GLY A 25 -4.29 -0.14 1.20
N LYS A 26 -4.42 -1.14 0.32
CA LYS A 26 -4.10 -2.53 0.61
C LYS A 26 -2.78 -2.57 1.39
N GLU A 27 -2.81 -3.09 2.61
CA GLU A 27 -1.68 -3.01 3.53
C GLU A 27 -0.41 -3.49 2.80
N ILE A 28 0.64 -2.67 2.78
CA ILE A 28 1.85 -2.99 2.02
C ILE A 28 2.86 -3.61 2.98
N CYS A 29 3.19 -4.88 2.72
CA CYS A 29 4.17 -5.64 3.48
C CYS A 29 5.55 -5.32 2.92
N CYS A 30 6.45 -4.88 3.81
CA CYS A 30 7.84 -4.62 3.49
C CYS A 30 8.73 -5.72 4.06
N LYS A 31 9.67 -6.24 3.26
CA LYS A 31 10.67 -7.20 3.70
C LYS A 31 12.07 -6.76 3.28
N GLU A 32 13.00 -6.78 4.21
CA GLU A 32 14.42 -6.54 3.92
C GLU A 32 15.04 -7.79 3.29
N LEU A 33 15.75 -7.59 2.18
CA LEU A 33 16.44 -8.69 1.50
C LEU A 33 17.63 -9.15 2.35
N THR A 34 17.67 -10.43 2.72
CA THR A 34 18.68 -11.01 3.65
C THR A 34 20.12 -10.92 3.11
N LYS A 35 20.30 -10.72 1.81
CA LYS A 35 21.63 -10.55 1.22
C LYS A 35 21.96 -9.05 1.16
N PRO A 36 23.16 -8.62 1.60
CA PRO A 36 23.64 -7.26 1.44
C PRO A 36 23.93 -7.01 -0.04
N VAL A 37 22.88 -6.84 -0.83
CA VAL A 37 22.97 -6.33 -2.19
C VAL A 37 23.35 -4.87 -2.02
N LYS A 38 24.53 -4.48 -2.49
CA LYS A 38 24.91 -3.06 -2.59
C LYS A 38 23.83 -2.39 -3.43
N CYS A 39 22.94 -1.72 -2.73
CA CYS A 39 21.81 -1.09 -3.36
C CYS A 39 22.33 0.22 -3.99
N SER A 40 22.74 0.11 -5.25
CA SER A 40 23.24 1.23 -6.06
C SER A 40 22.14 1.85 -6.93
N SER A 41 21.07 1.10 -7.23
CA SER A 41 20.00 1.54 -8.12
C SER A 41 18.70 0.75 -7.87
N ASP A 42 17.58 1.47 -7.82
CA ASP A 42 16.22 0.92 -7.68
C ASP A 42 15.87 -0.23 -8.64
N PRO A 43 16.16 -0.18 -9.96
CA PRO A 43 15.80 -1.25 -10.88
C PRO A 43 16.45 -2.60 -10.53
N LEU A 44 17.63 -2.60 -9.93
CA LEU A 44 18.30 -3.84 -9.53
C LEU A 44 17.58 -4.48 -8.33
N CYS A 45 17.20 -3.65 -7.35
CA CYS A 45 16.46 -4.06 -6.17
C CYS A 45 15.07 -4.60 -6.54
N GLN A 46 14.33 -3.87 -7.38
CA GLN A 46 13.03 -4.27 -7.88
C GLN A 46 13.07 -5.63 -8.59
N LYS A 47 14.02 -5.83 -9.51
CA LYS A 47 14.16 -7.09 -10.24
C LYS A 47 14.45 -8.27 -9.31
N LEU A 48 15.34 -8.09 -8.33
CA LEU A 48 15.64 -9.10 -7.31
C LEU A 48 14.42 -9.47 -6.45
N CYS A 49 13.65 -8.46 -6.02
CA CYS A 49 12.43 -8.65 -5.24
C CYS A 49 11.35 -9.42 -6.04
N MET A 50 11.18 -9.10 -7.32
CA MET A 50 10.25 -9.79 -8.21
C MET A 50 10.68 -11.23 -8.50
N GLU A 51 11.95 -11.45 -8.82
CA GLU A 51 12.47 -12.73 -9.29
C GLU A 51 12.67 -13.76 -8.16
N LYS A 52 13.10 -13.31 -6.96
CA LYS A 52 13.42 -14.22 -5.84
C LYS A 52 12.31 -14.39 -4.82
N GLU A 53 11.55 -13.33 -4.53
CA GLU A 53 10.61 -13.35 -3.40
C GLU A 53 9.15 -13.18 -3.82
N LYS A 54 8.85 -13.04 -5.13
CA LYS A 54 7.50 -12.78 -5.67
C LYS A 54 6.84 -11.53 -5.03
N TYR A 55 7.65 -10.49 -4.82
CA TYR A 55 7.17 -9.18 -4.41
C TYR A 55 6.76 -8.38 -5.65
N GLU A 56 5.80 -7.45 -5.47
CA GLU A 56 5.32 -6.61 -6.58
C GLU A 56 6.28 -5.46 -6.86
N ASP A 57 7.05 -5.03 -5.87
CA ASP A 57 7.98 -3.93 -6.03
C ASP A 57 9.21 -4.05 -5.10
N GLY A 58 10.21 -3.22 -5.33
CA GLY A 58 11.39 -3.14 -4.47
C GLY A 58 12.04 -1.76 -4.54
N HIS A 59 12.29 -1.16 -3.37
CA HIS A 59 12.87 0.17 -3.24
C HIS A 59 14.24 0.13 -2.56
N CYS A 60 15.14 0.95 -3.07
CA CYS A 60 16.50 1.07 -2.61
C CYS A 60 16.64 2.21 -1.61
N PHE A 61 16.89 1.88 -0.34
CA PHE A 61 17.23 2.87 0.67
C PHE A 61 18.73 3.20 0.60
N THR A 62 19.07 4.25 -0.13
CA THR A 62 20.45 4.72 -0.34
C THR A 62 21.19 5.07 0.95
N ILE A 63 20.49 5.62 1.94
CA ILE A 63 21.04 5.98 3.26
C ILE A 63 21.56 4.74 4.00
N LEU A 64 20.81 3.65 3.96
CA LEU A 64 21.15 2.40 4.65
C LEU A 64 21.84 1.39 3.71
N ARG A 65 21.97 1.71 2.42
CA ARG A 65 22.39 0.80 1.33
C ARG A 65 21.65 -0.54 1.34
N LYS A 66 20.38 -0.52 1.72
CA LYS A 66 19.52 -1.69 1.85
C LYS A 66 18.45 -1.70 0.77
N CYS A 67 18.06 -2.90 0.36
CA CYS A 67 16.97 -3.14 -0.57
C CYS A 67 15.74 -3.64 0.23
N LEU A 68 14.61 -2.96 0.06
CA LEU A 68 13.34 -3.25 0.71
C LEU A 68 12.32 -3.69 -0.35
N CYS A 69 11.87 -4.94 -0.27
CA CYS A 69 10.84 -5.47 -1.15
C CYS A 69 9.45 -5.12 -0.61
N MET A 70 8.55 -4.65 -1.47
CA MET A 70 7.17 -4.26 -1.12
C MET A 70 6.15 -5.15 -1.86
N LYS A 71 5.15 -5.63 -1.12
CA LYS A 71 4.08 -6.47 -1.68
C LYS A 71 2.76 -6.12 -1.02
N ARG A 72 1.66 -6.23 -1.74
CA ARG A 72 0.33 -6.20 -1.12
C ARG A 72 0.19 -7.35 -0.11
N CYS A 73 0.11 -7.02 1.17
CA CYS A 73 -0.31 -7.97 2.19
C CYS A 73 -1.73 -8.45 1.85
N ASN A 74 -1.99 -9.72 2.12
CA ASN A 74 -3.35 -10.25 2.09
C ASN A 74 -4.00 -9.99 3.46
N ALA A 75 -4.03 -8.72 3.88
CA ALA A 75 -4.87 -8.34 5.00
C ALA A 75 -6.30 -8.45 4.50
N LYS A 76 -7.03 -9.48 4.94
CA LYS A 76 -8.49 -9.45 4.86
C LYS A 76 -8.89 -8.16 5.53
N THR A 77 -9.46 -7.24 4.77
CA THR A 77 -9.98 -6.00 5.35
C THR A 77 -10.96 -6.38 6.45
N LEU A 78 -10.97 -5.66 7.56
CA LEU A 78 -11.91 -5.86 8.66
C LEU A 78 -13.37 -5.95 8.15
N ALA A 79 -13.68 -5.25 7.05
CA ALA A 79 -14.96 -5.30 6.35
C ALA A 79 -15.30 -6.69 5.76
N THR A 80 -14.31 -7.48 5.35
CA THR A 80 -14.51 -8.84 4.81
C THR A 80 -14.79 -9.86 5.92
N GLU A 81 -14.26 -9.65 7.13
CA GLU A 81 -14.51 -10.52 8.29
C GLU A 81 -15.84 -10.19 8.99
N LEU A 82 -16.33 -8.95 8.91
CA LEU A 82 -17.61 -8.53 9.49
C LEU A 82 -18.83 -8.86 8.61
N LEU A 83 -18.63 -9.24 7.34
CA LEU A 83 -19.68 -9.61 6.38
C LEU A 83 -19.73 -11.13 6.09
N ALA A 84 -18.93 -11.94 6.80
CA ALA A 84 -18.87 -13.40 6.66
C ALA A 84 -19.72 -14.11 7.73
#